data_AF-A0A1H6NWE2-F1
#
_entry.id   AF-A0A1H6NWE2-F1
#
_cell.length_a   1.000
_cell.length_b   1.000
_cell.length_c   1.000
_cell.angle_alpha   90.00
_cell.angle_beta   90.00
_cell.angle_gamma   90.00
#
_symmetry.space_group_name_H-M   'P 1'
#
loop_
_entity.id
_entity.type
_entity.pdbx_description
1 polymer ?
#
loop_
_entity_poly.entity_id
_entity_poly.type
_entity_poly.pdbx_seq_one_letter_code
_entity_poly.pdbx_strand_id
1 'polypeptide(L)'
;MARGGVNKAVVQTARLAILARGEYPSIDAVRIEMGNTGSKTTIHRYLKELDESDQRQAAAGENLDDELTDLITRLARRLQEQAREPLELEQARHRQQESEWKEQLGSLSRQLQKLQHDFEVQATALAQETEQLHTTRSMLQTEQTRNAGLTQACSDHELRLADKEAQVRSLEDKHQHARDALEHFRNAAREQREQEQRRHEGQLQQVQMELRQAQQSALVRQDEITQLHRDNERLLAESRGLAKEARQLEEQLHKSSKREEQLQDRASALESERTLLQERLRVALQENQELSQSAEQQQAANKTLELKVLEIEAMLVKAAEKQAETPAAQSADKA
;
A
#
# COMPACT_ATOMS: atom_id res chain seq x y z
N MET A 1 179.77 50.43 -73.70
CA MET A 1 181.08 49.98 -73.18
C MET A 1 180.84 48.98 -72.05
N ALA A 2 181.56 47.85 -72.09
CA ALA A 2 181.68 46.73 -71.14
C ALA A 2 180.52 46.41 -70.16
N ARG A 3 179.89 45.26 -70.41
CA ARG A 3 178.73 44.67 -69.72
C ARG A 3 179.14 43.94 -68.43
N GLY A 4 178.47 44.20 -67.31
CA GLY A 4 178.51 43.39 -66.08
C GLY A 4 177.56 42.18 -66.17
N GLY A 5 177.94 41.05 -65.57
CA GLY A 5 177.20 39.78 -65.61
C GLY A 5 175.84 39.81 -64.88
N VAL A 6 174.98 38.85 -65.22
CA VAL A 6 173.60 38.69 -64.70
C VAL A 6 173.58 38.18 -63.26
N ASN A 7 172.67 38.72 -62.43
CA ASN A 7 172.51 38.39 -60.99
C ASN A 7 171.23 37.59 -60.70
N LYS A 8 171.24 36.70 -59.68
CA LYS A 8 170.14 35.77 -59.33
C LYS A 8 168.82 36.49 -59.01
N ALA A 9 168.87 37.64 -58.34
CA ALA A 9 167.69 38.43 -58.00
C ALA A 9 166.94 38.95 -59.24
N VAL A 10 167.66 39.26 -60.32
CA VAL A 10 167.04 39.73 -61.58
C VAL A 10 166.30 38.58 -62.26
N VAL A 11 166.87 37.37 -62.24
CA VAL A 11 166.21 36.14 -62.72
C VAL A 11 164.96 35.81 -61.90
N GLN A 12 165.01 35.98 -60.57
CA GLN A 12 163.85 35.77 -59.70
C GLN A 12 162.73 36.78 -59.96
N THR A 13 163.07 38.05 -60.14
CA THR A 13 162.09 39.12 -60.43
C THR A 13 161.40 38.88 -61.78
N ALA A 14 162.18 38.52 -62.80
CA ALA A 14 161.65 38.15 -64.11
C ALA A 14 160.77 36.89 -64.05
N ARG A 15 161.16 35.85 -63.30
CA ARG A 15 160.35 34.64 -63.06
C ARG A 15 159.02 34.98 -62.39
N LEU A 16 159.02 35.79 -61.33
CA LEU A 16 157.81 36.21 -60.62
C LEU A 16 156.89 37.05 -61.49
N ALA A 17 157.45 37.93 -62.34
CA ALA A 17 156.66 38.71 -63.30
C ALA A 17 155.95 37.81 -64.32
N ILE A 18 156.62 36.76 -64.81
CA ILE A 18 156.04 35.78 -65.75
C ILE A 18 154.98 34.92 -65.06
N LEU A 19 155.24 34.44 -63.83
CA LEU A 19 154.27 33.67 -63.04
C LEU A 19 153.03 34.50 -62.68
N ALA A 20 153.19 35.78 -62.36
CA ALA A 20 152.07 36.69 -62.12
C ALA A 20 151.23 36.95 -63.38
N ARG A 21 151.82 36.80 -64.58
CA ARG A 21 151.10 36.80 -65.86
C ARG A 21 150.45 35.45 -66.19
N GLY A 22 150.66 34.42 -65.38
CA GLY A 22 150.14 33.06 -65.59
C GLY A 22 150.87 32.26 -66.68
N GLU A 23 152.03 32.74 -67.14
CA GLU A 23 152.83 32.06 -68.17
C GLU A 23 153.90 31.16 -67.51
N TYR A 24 154.33 30.10 -68.21
CA TYR A 24 155.36 29.21 -67.69
C TYR A 24 156.76 29.85 -67.87
N PRO A 25 157.55 30.01 -66.78
CA PRO A 25 158.86 30.67 -66.83
C PRO A 25 159.90 29.79 -67.53
N SER A 26 159.88 29.75 -68.86
CA SER A 26 160.93 29.13 -69.67
C SER A 26 162.19 30.00 -69.71
N ILE A 27 163.36 29.40 -69.97
CA ILE A 27 164.64 30.12 -70.01
C ILE A 27 164.59 31.30 -71.00
N ASP A 28 163.94 31.11 -72.14
CA ASP A 28 163.83 32.13 -73.17
C ASP A 28 162.82 33.23 -72.77
N ALA A 29 161.71 32.89 -72.09
CA ALA A 29 160.77 33.87 -71.55
C ALA A 29 161.43 34.78 -70.48
N VAL A 30 162.17 34.18 -69.56
CA VAL A 30 162.91 34.91 -68.51
C VAL A 30 164.00 35.79 -69.14
N ARG A 31 164.65 35.31 -70.20
CA ARG A 31 165.65 36.10 -70.93
C ARG A 31 165.03 37.29 -71.68
N ILE A 32 163.85 37.12 -72.27
CA ILE A 32 163.10 38.21 -72.93
C ILE A 32 162.72 39.27 -71.91
N GLU A 33 162.16 38.86 -70.76
CA GLU A 33 161.74 39.78 -69.70
C GLU A 33 162.93 40.54 -69.07
N MET A 34 164.13 39.92 -69.07
CA MET A 34 165.39 40.55 -68.66
C MET A 34 166.07 41.39 -69.77
N GLY A 35 165.41 41.64 -70.89
CA GLY A 35 165.92 42.48 -71.98
C GLY A 35 166.99 41.80 -72.85
N ASN A 36 166.85 40.50 -73.11
CA ASN A 36 167.79 39.68 -73.90
C ASN A 36 169.21 39.60 -73.32
N THR A 37 169.36 39.86 -72.04
CA THR A 37 170.64 39.81 -71.32
C THR A 37 170.84 38.47 -70.60
N GLY A 38 172.11 38.05 -70.48
CA GLY A 38 172.48 36.78 -69.84
C GLY A 38 172.66 35.62 -70.81
N SER A 39 173.60 34.74 -70.48
CA SER A 39 173.76 33.46 -71.16
C SER A 39 172.67 32.49 -70.68
N LYS A 40 172.14 31.69 -71.61
CA LYS A 40 171.09 30.68 -71.37
C LYS A 40 171.46 29.72 -70.22
N THR A 41 172.75 29.42 -70.07
CA THR A 41 173.31 28.58 -68.99
C THR A 41 173.20 29.21 -67.61
N THR A 42 173.40 30.52 -67.48
CA THR A 42 173.34 31.21 -66.18
C THR A 42 171.89 31.36 -65.71
N ILE A 43 170.97 31.64 -66.63
CA ILE A 43 169.53 31.73 -66.34
C ILE A 43 168.98 30.37 -65.92
N HIS A 44 169.35 29.28 -66.61
CA HIS A 44 168.92 27.93 -66.26
C HIS A 44 169.42 27.49 -64.87
N ARG A 45 170.67 27.82 -64.51
CA ARG A 45 171.20 27.52 -63.17
C ARG A 45 170.38 28.21 -62.08
N TYR A 46 170.12 29.51 -62.24
CA TYR A 46 169.35 30.26 -61.24
C TYR A 46 167.87 29.88 -61.20
N LEU A 47 167.26 29.50 -62.33
CA LEU A 47 165.90 28.96 -62.35
C LEU A 47 165.79 27.65 -61.57
N LYS A 48 166.72 26.72 -61.79
CA LYS A 48 166.74 25.43 -61.08
C LYS A 48 166.92 25.61 -59.57
N GLU A 49 167.81 26.52 -59.15
CA GLU A 49 168.00 26.82 -57.73
C GLU A 49 166.76 27.47 -57.08
N LEU A 50 165.89 28.14 -57.84
CA LEU A 50 164.66 28.73 -57.33
C LEU A 50 163.51 27.71 -57.24
N ASP A 51 163.41 26.79 -58.21
CA ASP A 51 162.44 25.70 -58.18
C ASP A 51 162.67 24.76 -56.98
N GLU A 52 163.94 24.48 -56.64
CA GLU A 52 164.29 23.65 -55.48
C GLU A 52 163.95 24.31 -54.12
N SER A 53 163.87 25.65 -54.05
CA SER A 53 163.46 26.35 -52.82
C SER A 53 161.95 26.37 -52.61
N ASP A 54 161.15 26.51 -53.68
CA ASP A 54 159.68 26.55 -53.58
C ASP A 54 159.10 25.19 -53.18
N GLN A 55 159.69 24.09 -53.68
CA GLN A 55 159.25 22.72 -53.34
C GLN A 55 159.43 22.37 -51.86
N ARG A 56 160.39 22.98 -51.16
CA ARG A 56 160.59 22.76 -49.71
C ARG A 56 159.62 23.55 -48.83
N GLN A 57 159.09 24.67 -49.31
CA GLN A 57 158.15 25.50 -48.55
C GLN A 57 156.70 25.02 -48.67
N ALA A 58 156.29 24.51 -49.84
CA ALA A 58 154.94 23.96 -50.03
C ALA A 58 154.69 22.70 -49.16
N ALA A 59 155.67 21.80 -49.06
CA ALA A 59 155.55 20.57 -48.27
C ALA A 59 155.46 20.80 -46.74
N ALA A 60 155.81 21.97 -46.23
CA ALA A 60 155.73 22.29 -44.80
C ALA A 60 154.37 22.91 -44.41
N GLY A 61 153.67 23.56 -45.34
CA GLY A 61 152.36 24.18 -45.10
C GLY A 61 151.20 23.18 -45.10
N GLU A 62 151.21 22.22 -46.02
CA GLU A 62 150.15 21.19 -46.13
C GLU A 62 150.07 20.31 -44.86
N ASN A 63 151.21 19.99 -44.23
CA ASN A 63 151.23 19.19 -43.00
C ASN A 63 150.60 19.91 -41.79
N LEU A 64 150.64 21.25 -41.74
CA LEU A 64 150.16 22.01 -40.58
C LEU A 64 148.66 22.30 -40.67
N ASP A 65 148.14 22.52 -41.88
CA ASP A 65 146.71 22.65 -42.16
C ASP A 65 145.97 21.30 -41.98
N ASP A 66 146.59 20.20 -42.40
CA ASP A 66 146.08 18.85 -42.18
C ASP A 66 146.02 18.51 -40.68
N GLU A 67 147.05 18.83 -39.89
CA GLU A 67 147.04 18.62 -38.42
C GLU A 67 145.98 19.47 -37.69
N LEU A 68 145.77 20.72 -38.11
CA LEU A 68 144.76 21.60 -37.53
C LEU A 68 143.33 21.15 -37.88
N THR A 69 143.09 20.75 -39.12
CA THR A 69 141.77 20.21 -39.53
C THR A 69 141.46 18.89 -38.82
N ASP A 70 142.45 18.03 -38.57
CA ASP A 70 142.32 16.81 -37.78
C ASP A 70 141.97 17.11 -36.30
N LEU A 71 142.58 18.13 -35.70
CA LEU A 71 142.26 18.57 -34.34
C LEU A 71 140.87 19.18 -34.24
N ILE A 72 140.48 20.04 -35.19
CA ILE A 72 139.14 20.66 -35.22
C ILE A 72 138.06 19.60 -35.44
N THR A 73 138.27 18.62 -36.32
CA THR A 73 137.32 17.53 -36.53
C THR A 73 137.20 16.63 -35.30
N ARG A 74 138.30 16.33 -34.60
CA ARG A 74 138.26 15.61 -33.30
C ARG A 74 137.53 16.40 -32.23
N LEU A 75 137.73 17.71 -32.16
CA LEU A 75 137.08 18.59 -31.18
C LEU A 75 135.59 18.77 -31.50
N ALA A 76 135.22 18.93 -32.77
CA ALA A 76 133.83 18.94 -33.23
C ALA A 76 133.14 17.60 -32.94
N ARG A 77 133.82 16.47 -33.16
CA ARG A 77 133.31 15.14 -32.82
C ARG A 77 133.11 14.98 -31.31
N ARG A 78 134.07 15.43 -30.50
CA ARG A 78 133.96 15.39 -29.04
C ARG A 78 132.84 16.30 -28.51
N LEU A 79 132.65 17.49 -29.08
CA LEU A 79 131.53 18.37 -28.77
C LEU A 79 130.18 17.76 -29.20
N GLN A 80 130.13 17.11 -30.36
CA GLN A 80 128.94 16.38 -30.80
C GLN A 80 128.62 15.22 -29.87
N GLU A 81 129.60 14.42 -29.45
CA GLU A 81 129.43 13.33 -28.48
C GLU A 81 128.97 13.87 -27.11
N GLN A 82 129.59 14.94 -26.61
CA GLN A 82 129.21 15.60 -25.36
C GLN A 82 127.82 16.26 -25.40
N ALA A 83 127.35 16.73 -26.57
CA ALA A 83 126.01 17.28 -26.74
C ALA A 83 124.95 16.20 -26.99
N ARG A 84 125.33 15.04 -27.55
CA ARG A 84 124.42 13.91 -27.81
C ARG A 84 123.95 13.26 -26.52
N GLU A 85 124.83 13.02 -25.56
CA GLU A 85 124.45 12.38 -24.29
C GLU A 85 123.31 13.10 -23.52
N PRO A 86 123.39 14.42 -23.24
CA PRO A 86 122.30 15.13 -22.57
C PRO A 86 121.05 15.24 -23.46
N LEU A 87 121.21 15.38 -24.78
CA LEU A 87 120.08 15.43 -25.71
C LEU A 87 119.32 14.09 -25.73
N GLU A 88 120.02 12.97 -25.79
CA GLU A 88 119.42 11.63 -25.76
C GLU A 88 118.73 11.36 -24.42
N LEU A 89 119.32 11.82 -23.31
CA LEU A 89 118.73 11.70 -21.98
C LEU A 89 117.46 12.55 -21.82
N GLU A 90 117.46 13.79 -22.29
CA GLU A 90 116.26 14.64 -22.29
C GLU A 90 115.19 14.12 -23.26
N GLN A 91 115.57 13.60 -24.43
CA GLN A 91 114.65 12.94 -25.35
C GLN A 91 114.05 11.67 -24.73
N ALA A 92 114.83 10.88 -24.00
CA ALA A 92 114.34 9.70 -23.28
C ALA A 92 113.37 10.09 -22.17
N ARG A 93 113.68 11.12 -21.37
CA ARG A 93 112.78 11.68 -20.35
C ARG A 93 111.49 12.19 -20.97
N HIS A 94 111.57 12.91 -22.08
CA HIS A 94 110.40 13.43 -22.77
C HIS A 94 109.52 12.30 -23.34
N ARG A 95 110.13 11.27 -23.94
CA ARG A 95 109.40 10.07 -24.40
C ARG A 95 108.72 9.34 -23.25
N GLN A 96 109.38 9.23 -22.09
CA GLN A 96 108.79 8.65 -20.88
C GLN A 96 107.57 9.47 -20.41
N GLN A 97 107.73 10.79 -20.28
CA GLN A 97 106.63 11.68 -19.91
C GLN A 97 105.48 11.58 -20.92
N GLU A 98 105.74 11.61 -22.23
CA GLU A 98 104.71 11.42 -23.24
C GLU A 98 103.97 10.09 -23.09
N SER A 99 104.69 9.00 -22.79
CA SER A 99 104.05 7.70 -22.56
C SER A 99 103.17 7.72 -21.32
N GLU A 100 103.64 8.30 -20.22
CA GLU A 100 102.87 8.45 -18.97
C GLU A 100 101.60 9.29 -19.21
N TRP A 101 101.72 10.43 -19.90
CA TRP A 101 100.57 11.27 -20.25
C TRP A 101 99.59 10.57 -21.18
N LYS A 102 100.08 9.81 -22.17
CA LYS A 102 99.21 9.00 -23.07
C LYS A 102 98.49 7.89 -22.31
N GLU A 103 99.16 7.23 -21.35
CA GLU A 103 98.55 6.23 -20.49
C GLU A 103 97.50 6.84 -19.55
N GLN A 104 97.80 7.99 -18.94
CA GLN A 104 96.85 8.73 -18.11
C GLN A 104 95.63 9.19 -18.92
N LEU A 105 95.85 9.77 -20.10
CA LEU A 105 94.76 10.21 -20.98
C LEU A 105 93.92 9.01 -21.47
N GLY A 106 94.57 7.89 -21.78
CA GLY A 106 93.89 6.64 -22.12
C GLY A 106 93.07 6.04 -20.97
N SER A 107 93.56 6.13 -19.74
CA SER A 107 92.83 5.64 -18.56
C SER A 107 91.65 6.54 -18.20
N LEU A 108 91.83 7.86 -18.23
CA LEU A 108 90.76 8.84 -18.04
C LEU A 108 89.68 8.75 -19.12
N SER A 109 90.08 8.57 -20.39
CA SER A 109 89.13 8.38 -21.50
C SER A 109 88.30 7.11 -21.30
N ARG A 110 88.91 6.00 -20.88
CA ARG A 110 88.18 4.77 -20.53
C ARG A 110 87.23 4.96 -19.34
N GLN A 111 87.63 5.71 -18.33
CA GLN A 111 86.77 6.02 -17.17
C GLN A 111 85.57 6.87 -17.59
N LEU A 112 85.78 7.89 -18.43
CA LEU A 112 84.70 8.73 -18.97
C LEU A 112 83.72 7.91 -19.80
N GLN A 113 84.22 7.02 -20.67
CA GLN A 113 83.36 6.13 -21.47
C GLN A 113 82.52 5.19 -20.59
N LYS A 114 83.10 4.64 -19.51
CA LYS A 114 82.36 3.82 -18.54
C LYS A 114 81.29 4.63 -17.83
N LEU A 115 81.63 5.80 -17.31
CA LEU A 115 80.67 6.68 -16.63
C LEU A 115 79.53 7.14 -17.57
N GLN A 116 79.85 7.42 -18.84
CA GLN A 116 78.85 7.74 -19.86
C GLN A 116 77.91 6.55 -20.10
N HIS A 117 78.46 5.35 -20.26
CA HIS A 117 77.66 4.14 -20.42
C HIS A 117 76.77 3.87 -19.20
N ASP A 118 77.32 3.96 -18.00
CA ASP A 118 76.57 3.76 -16.75
C ASP A 118 75.45 4.79 -16.61
N PHE A 119 75.70 6.05 -17.01
CA PHE A 119 74.69 7.11 -17.02
C PHE A 119 73.57 6.82 -18.03
N GLU A 120 73.90 6.35 -19.23
CA GLU A 120 72.91 5.95 -20.24
C GLU A 120 72.04 4.78 -19.75
N VAL A 121 72.65 3.77 -19.14
CA VAL A 121 71.92 2.63 -18.55
C VAL A 121 71.00 3.09 -17.42
N GLN A 122 71.47 3.96 -16.53
CA GLN A 122 70.64 4.51 -15.45
C GLN A 122 69.52 5.40 -15.98
N ALA A 123 69.78 6.22 -17.00
CA ALA A 123 68.77 7.08 -17.62
C ALA A 123 67.66 6.25 -18.27
N THR A 124 68.02 5.16 -18.97
CA THR A 124 67.04 4.25 -19.57
C THR A 124 66.24 3.48 -18.51
N ALA A 125 66.88 2.99 -17.45
CA ALA A 125 66.18 2.32 -16.35
C ALA A 125 65.22 3.28 -15.62
N LEU A 126 65.64 4.52 -15.35
CA LEU A 126 64.78 5.54 -14.75
C LEU A 126 63.58 5.85 -15.66
N ALA A 127 63.79 5.97 -16.97
CA ALA A 127 62.70 6.20 -17.92
C ALA A 127 61.66 5.07 -17.88
N GLN A 128 62.12 3.81 -17.87
CA GLN A 128 61.23 2.64 -17.78
C GLN A 128 60.44 2.62 -16.47
N GLU A 129 61.09 2.87 -15.32
CA GLU A 129 60.40 2.95 -14.03
C GLU A 129 59.37 4.10 -13.99
N THR A 130 59.69 5.26 -14.58
CA THR A 130 58.73 6.36 -14.65
C THR A 130 57.51 6.03 -15.50
N GLU A 131 57.68 5.29 -16.60
CA GLU A 131 56.57 4.81 -17.43
C GLU A 131 55.72 3.77 -16.69
N GLN A 132 56.35 2.81 -16.00
CA GLN A 132 55.65 1.84 -15.16
C GLN A 132 54.88 2.51 -14.01
N LEU A 133 55.47 3.51 -13.35
CA LEU A 133 54.79 4.30 -12.34
C LEU A 133 53.62 5.09 -12.91
N HIS A 134 53.75 5.63 -14.12
CA HIS A 134 52.65 6.36 -14.76
C HIS A 134 51.49 5.43 -15.12
N THR A 135 51.78 4.25 -15.71
CA THR A 135 50.77 3.25 -16.06
C THR A 135 50.05 2.69 -14.83
N THR A 136 50.78 2.34 -13.77
CA THR A 136 50.19 1.86 -12.51
C THR A 136 49.33 2.92 -11.83
N ARG A 137 49.76 4.20 -11.84
CA ARG A 137 48.93 5.32 -11.33
C ARG A 137 47.65 5.48 -12.13
N SER A 138 47.72 5.37 -13.46
CA SER A 138 46.55 5.42 -14.34
C SER A 138 45.59 4.26 -14.04
N MET A 139 46.09 3.03 -13.93
CA MET A 139 45.29 1.86 -13.57
C MET A 139 44.66 2.00 -12.17
N LEU A 140 45.41 2.50 -11.20
CA LEU A 140 44.89 2.75 -9.86
C LEU A 140 43.76 3.78 -9.89
N GLN A 141 43.92 4.87 -10.65
CA GLN A 141 42.87 5.87 -10.82
C GLN A 141 41.62 5.26 -11.47
N THR A 142 41.77 4.44 -12.52
CA THR A 142 40.62 3.77 -13.14
C THR A 142 39.91 2.83 -12.17
N GLU A 143 40.65 2.04 -11.39
CA GLU A 143 40.06 1.14 -10.40
C GLU A 143 39.41 1.90 -9.24
N GLN A 144 39.98 3.04 -8.80
CA GLN A 144 39.35 3.91 -7.80
C GLN A 144 38.01 4.46 -8.30
N THR A 145 37.96 4.95 -9.55
CA THR A 145 36.69 5.44 -10.13
C THR A 145 35.67 4.33 -10.28
N ARG A 146 36.10 3.12 -10.69
CA ARG A 146 35.25 1.95 -10.77
C ARG A 146 34.71 1.54 -9.40
N ASN A 147 35.57 1.52 -8.38
CA ASN A 147 35.19 1.16 -7.02
C ASN A 147 34.20 2.17 -6.41
N ALA A 148 34.43 3.47 -6.63
CA ALA A 148 33.48 4.52 -6.27
C ALA A 148 32.12 4.32 -6.96
N GLY A 149 32.13 4.03 -8.27
CA GLY A 149 30.91 3.74 -9.04
C GLY A 149 30.16 2.50 -8.55
N LEU A 150 30.88 1.42 -8.20
CA LEU A 150 30.28 0.22 -7.61
C LEU A 150 29.70 0.50 -6.22
N THR A 151 30.41 1.25 -5.38
CA THR A 151 29.93 1.62 -4.04
C THR A 151 28.65 2.45 -4.13
N GLN A 152 28.60 3.42 -5.05
CA GLN A 152 27.40 4.20 -5.30
C GLN A 152 26.23 3.33 -5.82
N ALA A 153 26.51 2.42 -6.75
CA ALA A 153 25.48 1.50 -7.24
C ALA A 153 24.93 0.60 -6.12
N CYS A 154 25.80 0.10 -5.22
CA CYS A 154 25.39 -0.64 -4.04
C CYS A 154 24.48 0.19 -3.13
N SER A 155 24.86 1.44 -2.81
CA SER A 155 24.00 2.31 -1.99
C SER A 155 22.66 2.63 -2.66
N ASP A 156 22.64 2.84 -3.97
CA ASP A 156 21.41 3.09 -4.72
C ASP A 156 20.49 1.86 -4.72
N HIS A 157 21.06 0.66 -4.81
CA HIS A 157 20.32 -0.59 -4.70
C HIS A 157 19.78 -0.84 -3.29
N GLU A 158 20.56 -0.55 -2.25
CA GLU A 158 20.12 -0.61 -0.85
C GLU A 158 18.94 0.33 -0.59
N LEU A 159 19.00 1.57 -1.07
CA LEU A 159 17.91 2.53 -0.97
C LEU A 159 16.64 2.02 -1.68
N ARG A 160 16.78 1.53 -2.92
CA ARG A 160 15.63 0.97 -3.67
C ARG A 160 15.05 -0.26 -2.97
N LEU A 161 15.89 -1.09 -2.35
CA LEU A 161 15.45 -2.25 -1.60
C LEU A 161 14.69 -1.84 -0.34
N ALA A 162 15.19 -0.87 0.42
CA ALA A 162 14.49 -0.30 1.58
C ALA A 162 13.13 0.31 1.20
N ASP A 163 13.05 1.06 0.10
CA ASP A 163 11.79 1.60 -0.42
C ASP A 163 10.78 0.49 -0.78
N LYS A 164 11.26 -0.60 -1.39
CA LYS A 164 10.43 -1.75 -1.74
C LYS A 164 9.96 -2.50 -0.50
N GLU A 165 10.81 -2.69 0.50
CA GLU A 165 10.44 -3.28 1.79
C GLU A 165 9.37 -2.43 2.50
N ALA A 166 9.51 -1.10 2.49
CA ALA A 166 8.51 -0.20 3.05
C ALA A 166 7.17 -0.28 2.29
N GLN A 167 7.21 -0.38 0.95
CA GLN A 167 6.02 -0.60 0.13
C GLN A 167 5.34 -1.95 0.45
N VAL A 168 6.12 -3.03 0.60
CA VAL A 168 5.61 -4.36 0.95
C VAL A 168 4.94 -4.32 2.32
N ARG A 169 5.59 -3.73 3.34
CA ARG A 169 5.01 -3.57 4.69
C ARG A 169 3.69 -2.79 4.65
N SER A 170 3.64 -1.68 3.90
CA SER A 170 2.39 -0.92 3.74
C SER A 170 1.28 -1.73 3.07
N LEU A 171 1.60 -2.60 2.11
CA LEU A 171 0.61 -3.48 1.48
C LEU A 171 0.15 -4.58 2.44
N GLU A 172 1.07 -5.16 3.21
CA GLU A 172 0.76 -6.14 4.24
C GLU A 172 -0.18 -5.55 5.31
N ASP A 173 0.08 -4.34 5.79
CA ASP A 173 -0.78 -3.63 6.75
C ASP A 173 -2.18 -3.41 6.16
N LYS A 174 -2.27 -2.96 4.88
CA LYS A 174 -3.56 -2.82 4.18
C LYS A 174 -4.29 -4.15 4.05
N HIS A 175 -3.56 -5.24 3.78
CA HIS A 175 -4.14 -6.59 3.71
C HIS A 175 -4.62 -7.08 5.08
N GLN A 176 -3.87 -6.81 6.15
CA GLN A 176 -4.30 -7.11 7.52
C GLN A 176 -5.57 -6.35 7.87
N HIS A 177 -5.61 -5.03 7.65
CA HIS A 177 -6.83 -4.23 7.87
C HIS A 177 -8.02 -4.70 7.06
N ALA A 178 -7.82 -5.12 5.80
CA ALA A 178 -8.89 -5.68 4.98
C ALA A 178 -9.40 -7.02 5.54
N ARG A 179 -8.52 -7.88 6.07
CA ARG A 179 -8.90 -9.13 6.75
C ARG A 179 -9.66 -8.85 8.03
N ASP A 180 -9.16 -7.98 8.89
CA ASP A 180 -9.81 -7.59 10.15
C ASP A 180 -11.20 -7.01 9.89
N ALA A 181 -11.34 -6.13 8.89
CA ALA A 181 -12.64 -5.60 8.48
C ALA A 181 -13.60 -6.70 8.04
N LEU A 182 -13.15 -7.68 7.24
CA LEU A 182 -13.98 -8.81 6.84
C LEU A 182 -14.36 -9.71 8.02
N GLU A 183 -13.47 -9.90 8.99
CA GLU A 183 -13.77 -10.62 10.22
C GLU A 183 -14.82 -9.88 11.05
N HIS A 184 -14.71 -8.56 11.19
CA HIS A 184 -15.73 -7.74 11.83
C HIS A 184 -17.08 -7.86 11.12
N PHE A 185 -17.13 -7.80 9.78
CA PHE A 185 -18.38 -8.00 9.04
C PHE A 185 -18.96 -9.40 9.23
N ARG A 186 -18.13 -10.45 9.22
CA ARG A 186 -18.57 -11.83 9.49
C ARG A 186 -19.13 -11.98 10.89
N ASN A 187 -18.46 -11.42 11.89
CA ASN A 187 -18.89 -11.45 13.28
C ASN A 187 -20.18 -10.67 13.47
N ALA A 188 -20.29 -9.45 12.92
CA ALA A 188 -21.51 -8.65 12.97
C ALA A 188 -22.70 -9.36 12.30
N ALA A 189 -22.49 -9.97 11.13
CA ALA A 189 -23.53 -10.76 10.45
C ALA A 189 -23.95 -11.99 11.27
N ARG A 190 -23.00 -12.64 11.94
CA ARG A 190 -23.28 -13.76 12.84
C ARG A 190 -24.08 -13.30 14.06
N GLU A 191 -23.66 -12.22 14.72
CA GLU A 191 -24.35 -11.64 15.87
C GLU A 191 -25.77 -11.19 15.51
N GLN A 192 -25.97 -10.60 14.32
CA GLN A 192 -27.29 -10.24 13.83
C GLN A 192 -28.20 -11.47 13.69
N ARG A 193 -27.71 -12.54 13.06
CA ARG A 193 -28.46 -13.79 12.92
C ARG A 193 -28.78 -14.42 14.27
N GLU A 194 -27.83 -14.43 15.21
CA GLU A 194 -28.04 -14.94 16.56
C GLU A 194 -29.08 -14.11 17.32
N GLN A 195 -29.09 -12.78 17.16
CA GLN A 195 -30.12 -11.92 17.75
C GLN A 195 -31.51 -12.16 17.14
N GLU A 196 -31.60 -12.26 15.81
CA GLU A 196 -32.84 -12.59 15.11
C GLU A 196 -33.38 -13.95 15.55
N GLN A 197 -32.51 -14.97 15.66
CA GLN A 197 -32.87 -16.29 16.15
C GLN A 197 -33.41 -16.23 17.59
N ARG A 198 -32.74 -15.52 18.50
CA ARG A 198 -33.24 -15.33 19.88
C ARG A 198 -34.59 -14.63 19.93
N ARG A 199 -34.82 -13.63 19.08
CA ARG A 199 -36.12 -12.94 18.97
C ARG A 199 -37.21 -13.89 18.48
N HIS A 200 -36.92 -14.69 17.43
CA HIS A 200 -37.86 -15.68 16.90
C HIS A 200 -38.17 -16.79 17.91
N GLU A 201 -37.16 -17.29 18.63
CA GLU A 201 -37.35 -18.26 19.72
C GLU A 201 -38.25 -17.68 20.82
N GLY A 202 -38.06 -16.42 21.21
CA GLY A 202 -38.94 -15.72 22.15
C GLY A 202 -40.39 -15.59 21.65
N GLN A 203 -40.58 -15.20 20.39
CA GLN A 203 -41.91 -15.13 19.76
C GLN A 203 -42.60 -16.50 19.71
N LEU A 204 -41.86 -17.55 19.34
CA LEU A 204 -42.38 -18.92 19.33
C LEU A 204 -42.82 -19.37 20.72
N GLN A 205 -42.03 -19.07 21.76
CA GLN A 205 -42.41 -19.38 23.14
C GLN A 205 -43.66 -18.63 23.58
N GLN A 206 -43.78 -17.35 23.22
CA GLN A 206 -44.98 -16.56 23.51
C GLN A 206 -46.22 -17.15 22.84
N VAL A 207 -46.16 -17.43 21.53
CA VAL A 207 -47.29 -18.03 20.80
C VAL A 207 -47.64 -19.41 21.36
N GLN A 208 -46.65 -20.22 21.76
CA GLN A 208 -46.90 -21.49 22.42
C GLN A 208 -47.62 -21.33 23.76
N MET A 209 -47.28 -20.29 24.54
CA MET A 209 -47.96 -19.99 25.80
C MET A 209 -49.40 -19.51 25.56
N GLU A 210 -49.62 -18.61 24.62
CA GLU A 210 -50.94 -18.13 24.21
C GLU A 210 -51.81 -19.28 23.69
N LEU A 211 -51.25 -20.19 22.88
CA LEU A 211 -51.95 -21.38 22.40
C LEU A 211 -52.38 -22.28 23.58
N ARG A 212 -51.50 -22.54 24.54
CA ARG A 212 -51.85 -23.32 25.75
C ARG A 212 -52.94 -22.63 26.57
N GLN A 213 -52.87 -21.31 26.73
CA GLN A 213 -53.89 -20.53 27.43
C GLN A 213 -55.24 -20.58 26.71
N ALA A 214 -55.26 -20.44 25.38
CA ALA A 214 -56.46 -20.54 24.57
C ALA A 214 -57.07 -21.96 24.64
N GLN A 215 -56.24 -23.01 24.60
CA GLN A 215 -56.67 -24.39 24.78
C GLN A 215 -57.30 -24.61 26.17
N GLN A 216 -56.67 -24.10 27.24
CA GLN A 216 -57.23 -24.17 28.59
C GLN A 216 -58.56 -23.41 28.70
N SER A 217 -58.66 -22.20 28.14
CA SER A 217 -59.90 -21.44 28.11
C SER A 217 -61.00 -22.16 27.32
N ALA A 218 -60.65 -22.82 26.21
CA ALA A 218 -61.59 -23.59 25.41
C ALA A 218 -62.13 -24.81 26.17
N LEU A 219 -61.27 -25.50 26.94
CA LEU A 219 -61.70 -26.60 27.81
C LEU A 219 -62.69 -26.11 28.88
N VAL A 220 -62.40 -24.98 29.55
CA VAL A 220 -63.32 -24.40 30.54
C VAL A 220 -64.67 -24.04 29.90
N ARG A 221 -64.67 -23.40 28.72
CA ARG A 221 -65.90 -23.10 27.98
C ARG A 221 -66.66 -24.37 27.58
N GLN A 222 -65.96 -25.43 27.20
CA GLN A 222 -66.58 -26.72 26.88
C GLN A 222 -67.25 -27.31 28.13
N ASP A 223 -66.59 -27.27 29.29
CA ASP A 223 -67.18 -27.70 30.56
C ASP A 223 -68.42 -26.87 30.92
N GLU A 224 -68.39 -25.54 30.79
CA GLU A 224 -69.55 -24.66 30.98
C GLU A 224 -70.71 -25.03 30.05
N ILE A 225 -70.45 -25.25 28.76
CA ILE A 225 -71.46 -25.67 27.78
C ILE A 225 -72.08 -27.02 28.18
N THR A 226 -71.27 -27.98 28.63
CA THR A 226 -71.80 -29.28 29.07
C THR A 226 -72.67 -29.15 30.34
N GLN A 227 -72.32 -28.26 31.27
CA GLN A 227 -73.14 -27.97 32.45
C GLN A 227 -74.47 -27.32 32.06
N LEU A 228 -74.45 -26.29 31.19
CA LEU A 228 -75.65 -25.65 30.68
C LEU A 228 -76.55 -26.62 29.89
N HIS A 229 -75.98 -27.56 29.13
CA HIS A 229 -76.77 -28.61 28.48
C HIS A 229 -77.49 -29.50 29.49
N ARG A 230 -76.81 -29.92 30.56
CA ARG A 230 -77.43 -30.72 31.63
C ARG A 230 -78.54 -29.94 32.36
N ASP A 231 -78.33 -28.66 32.64
CA ASP A 231 -79.34 -27.84 33.30
C ASP A 231 -80.53 -27.55 32.38
N ASN A 232 -80.30 -27.33 31.08
CA ASN A 232 -81.38 -27.25 30.09
C ASN A 232 -82.19 -28.54 30.00
N GLU A 233 -81.54 -29.70 30.01
CA GLU A 233 -82.24 -30.99 30.06
C GLU A 233 -83.09 -31.15 31.32
N ARG A 234 -82.57 -30.71 32.48
CA ARG A 234 -83.33 -30.69 33.75
C ARG A 234 -84.54 -29.75 33.68
N LEU A 235 -84.36 -28.51 33.23
CA LEU A 235 -85.45 -27.54 33.07
C LEU A 235 -86.51 -28.02 32.06
N LEU A 236 -86.09 -28.67 30.97
CA LEU A 236 -87.03 -29.29 30.03
C LEU A 236 -87.83 -30.43 30.68
N ALA A 237 -87.20 -31.24 31.53
CA ALA A 237 -87.89 -32.28 32.28
C ALA A 237 -88.89 -31.68 33.29
N GLU A 238 -88.50 -30.65 34.03
CA GLU A 238 -89.37 -29.90 34.95
C GLU A 238 -90.54 -29.24 34.21
N SER A 239 -90.29 -28.55 33.10
CA SER A 239 -91.33 -27.93 32.27
C SER A 239 -92.31 -28.98 31.72
N ARG A 240 -91.82 -30.16 31.29
CA ARG A 240 -92.69 -31.28 30.91
C ARG A 240 -93.50 -31.81 32.10
N GLY A 241 -92.94 -31.81 33.30
CA GLY A 241 -93.63 -32.14 34.55
C GLY A 241 -94.76 -31.15 34.85
N LEU A 242 -94.43 -29.86 34.92
CA LEU A 242 -95.39 -28.77 35.15
C LEU A 242 -96.48 -28.72 34.07
N ALA A 243 -96.16 -28.98 32.81
CA ALA A 243 -97.16 -29.05 31.74
C ALA A 243 -98.14 -30.22 31.93
N LYS A 244 -97.68 -31.35 32.46
CA LYS A 244 -98.57 -32.48 32.83
C LYS A 244 -99.44 -32.13 34.02
N GLU A 245 -98.87 -31.50 35.06
CA GLU A 245 -99.62 -31.04 36.23
C GLU A 245 -100.67 -29.99 35.84
N ALA A 246 -100.33 -29.03 34.99
CA ALA A 246 -101.25 -28.03 34.45
C ALA A 246 -102.41 -28.70 33.70
N ARG A 247 -102.12 -29.67 32.81
CA ARG A 247 -103.18 -30.44 32.12
C ARG A 247 -104.07 -31.22 33.09
N GLN A 248 -103.49 -31.82 34.14
CA GLN A 248 -104.27 -32.50 35.18
C GLN A 248 -105.17 -31.53 35.93
N LEU A 249 -104.68 -30.34 36.28
CA LEU A 249 -105.47 -29.29 36.92
C LEU A 249 -106.56 -28.75 35.98
N GLU A 250 -106.27 -28.54 34.69
CA GLU A 250 -107.26 -28.15 33.68
C GLU A 250 -108.36 -29.22 33.54
N GLU A 251 -108.00 -30.50 33.51
CA GLU A 251 -108.99 -31.59 33.50
C GLU A 251 -109.83 -31.63 34.78
N GLN A 252 -109.23 -31.39 35.94
CA GLN A 252 -109.94 -31.30 37.22
C GLN A 252 -110.90 -30.11 37.23
N LEU A 253 -110.45 -28.94 36.78
CA LEU A 253 -111.25 -27.72 36.64
C LEU A 253 -112.40 -27.92 35.63
N HIS A 254 -112.14 -28.60 34.51
CA HIS A 254 -113.18 -28.90 33.54
C HIS A 254 -114.21 -29.89 34.12
N LYS A 255 -113.78 -30.88 34.91
CA LYS A 255 -114.68 -31.79 35.65
C LYS A 255 -115.48 -31.04 36.71
N SER A 256 -114.88 -30.12 37.47
CA SER A 256 -115.61 -29.32 38.46
C SER A 256 -116.57 -28.36 37.80
N SER A 257 -116.18 -27.67 36.74
CA SER A 257 -117.04 -26.79 35.93
C SER A 257 -118.24 -27.57 35.36
N LYS A 258 -118.04 -28.78 34.82
CA LYS A 258 -119.15 -29.65 34.41
C LYS A 258 -120.08 -30.03 35.57
N ARG A 259 -119.53 -30.28 36.76
CA ARG A 259 -120.35 -30.54 37.96
C ARG A 259 -121.11 -29.29 38.39
N GLU A 260 -120.49 -28.11 38.33
CA GLU A 260 -121.13 -26.83 38.61
C GLU A 260 -122.25 -26.54 37.62
N GLU A 261 -122.03 -26.74 36.32
CA GLU A 261 -123.05 -26.61 35.27
C GLU A 261 -124.22 -27.57 35.53
N GLN A 262 -123.95 -28.84 35.85
CA GLN A 262 -124.99 -29.80 36.23
C GLN A 262 -125.76 -29.38 37.49
N LEU A 263 -125.09 -28.79 38.49
CA LEU A 263 -125.73 -28.27 39.69
C LEU A 263 -126.56 -27.02 39.38
N GLN A 264 -126.08 -26.15 38.51
CA GLN A 264 -126.77 -24.96 38.02
C GLN A 264 -128.03 -25.34 37.24
N ASP A 265 -127.95 -26.34 36.37
CA ASP A 265 -129.10 -26.90 35.64
C ASP A 265 -130.12 -27.52 36.60
N ARG A 266 -129.66 -28.23 37.64
CA ARG A 266 -130.55 -28.73 38.69
C ARG A 266 -131.19 -27.61 39.50
N ALA A 267 -130.43 -26.55 39.82
CA ALA A 267 -130.94 -25.40 40.53
C ALA A 267 -131.98 -24.64 39.70
N SER A 268 -131.74 -24.42 38.41
CA SER A 268 -132.70 -23.79 37.49
C SER A 268 -133.95 -24.66 37.28
N ALA A 269 -133.80 -25.99 37.21
CA ALA A 269 -134.93 -26.91 37.19
C ALA A 269 -135.76 -26.80 38.48
N LEU A 270 -135.12 -26.82 39.66
CA LEU A 270 -135.80 -26.64 40.94
C LEU A 270 -136.44 -25.24 41.08
N GLU A 271 -135.79 -24.18 40.57
CA GLU A 271 -136.36 -22.85 40.52
C GLU A 271 -137.60 -22.80 39.62
N SER A 272 -137.57 -23.48 38.46
CA SER A 272 -138.72 -23.58 37.55
C SER A 272 -139.86 -24.41 38.16
N GLU A 273 -139.55 -25.48 38.90
CA GLU A 273 -140.54 -26.21 39.68
C GLU A 273 -141.12 -25.31 40.79
N ARG A 274 -140.28 -24.50 41.44
CA ARG A 274 -140.72 -23.56 42.46
C ARG A 274 -141.63 -22.47 41.89
N THR A 275 -141.29 -21.89 40.74
CA THR A 275 -142.15 -20.88 40.08
C THR A 275 -143.46 -21.51 39.63
N LEU A 276 -143.45 -22.72 39.07
CA LEU A 276 -144.67 -23.47 38.74
C LEU A 276 -145.55 -23.72 39.98
N LEU A 277 -144.94 -24.12 41.11
CA LEU A 277 -145.66 -24.31 42.37
C LEU A 277 -146.19 -22.99 42.95
N GLN A 278 -145.44 -21.89 42.82
CA GLN A 278 -145.89 -20.55 43.22
C GLN A 278 -147.07 -20.07 42.37
N GLU A 279 -147.04 -20.31 41.06
CA GLU A 279 -148.16 -20.03 40.17
C GLU A 279 -149.38 -20.88 40.51
N ARG A 280 -149.21 -22.20 40.74
CA ARG A 280 -150.29 -23.08 41.21
C ARG A 280 -150.89 -22.61 42.54
N LEU A 281 -150.05 -22.17 43.48
CA LEU A 281 -150.51 -21.62 44.76
C LEU A 281 -151.30 -20.32 44.55
N ARG A 282 -150.83 -19.44 43.65
CA ARG A 282 -151.54 -18.20 43.31
C ARG A 282 -152.92 -18.48 42.71
N VAL A 283 -153.02 -19.44 41.78
CA VAL A 283 -154.30 -19.87 41.21
C VAL A 283 -155.21 -20.45 42.28
N ALA A 284 -154.71 -21.34 43.14
CA ALA A 284 -155.50 -21.91 44.23
C ALA A 284 -155.98 -20.86 45.24
N LEU A 285 -155.19 -19.81 45.50
CA LEU A 285 -155.60 -18.67 46.33
C LEU A 285 -156.65 -17.80 45.63
N GLN A 286 -156.55 -17.59 44.31
CA GLN A 286 -157.57 -16.89 43.53
C GLN A 286 -158.89 -17.69 43.52
N GLU A 287 -158.84 -19.00 43.29
CA GLU A 287 -160.00 -19.90 43.40
C GLU A 287 -160.63 -19.86 44.80
N ASN A 288 -159.82 -19.82 45.87
CA ASN A 288 -160.34 -19.67 47.23
C ASN A 288 -161.02 -18.30 47.45
N GLN A 289 -160.45 -17.22 46.90
CA GLN A 289 -161.04 -15.89 46.97
C GLN A 289 -162.36 -15.81 46.19
N GLU A 290 -162.43 -16.40 45.01
CA GLU A 290 -163.65 -16.49 44.21
C GLU A 290 -164.73 -17.32 44.93
N LEU A 291 -164.36 -18.44 45.54
CA LEU A 291 -165.28 -19.24 46.36
C LEU A 291 -165.77 -18.46 47.59
N SER A 292 -164.89 -17.72 48.27
CA SER A 292 -165.26 -16.85 49.41
C SER A 292 -166.23 -15.75 48.98
N GLN A 293 -165.97 -15.09 47.86
CA GLN A 293 -166.86 -14.07 47.29
C GLN A 293 -168.22 -14.66 46.89
N SER A 294 -168.25 -15.88 46.34
CA SER A 294 -169.52 -16.57 46.02
C SER A 294 -170.32 -16.90 47.29
N ALA A 295 -169.64 -17.27 48.39
CA ALA A 295 -170.27 -17.58 49.67
C ALA A 295 -170.85 -16.32 50.34
N GLU A 296 -170.15 -15.19 50.25
CA GLU A 296 -170.65 -13.88 50.72
C GLU A 296 -171.86 -13.41 49.92
N GLN A 297 -171.85 -13.60 48.59
CA GLN A 297 -173.00 -13.29 47.73
C GLN A 297 -174.23 -14.17 48.05
N GLN A 298 -174.02 -15.45 48.33
CA GLN A 298 -175.08 -16.38 48.78
C GLN A 298 -175.66 -15.97 50.15
N GLN A 299 -174.82 -15.51 51.09
CA GLN A 299 -175.29 -15.00 52.38
C GLN A 299 -176.09 -13.70 52.24
N ALA A 300 -175.69 -12.78 51.35
CA ALA A 300 -176.44 -11.55 51.09
C ALA A 300 -177.81 -11.85 50.44
N ALA A 301 -177.87 -12.80 49.52
CA ALA A 301 -179.12 -13.25 48.89
C ALA A 301 -180.11 -13.83 49.92
N ASN A 302 -179.64 -14.67 50.86
CA ASN A 302 -180.49 -15.22 51.91
C ASN A 302 -181.07 -14.15 52.85
N LYS A 303 -180.27 -13.15 53.26
CA LYS A 303 -180.75 -12.03 54.08
C LYS A 303 -181.86 -11.20 53.40
N THR A 304 -181.78 -11.05 52.07
CA THR A 304 -182.83 -10.32 51.32
C THR A 304 -184.12 -11.11 51.14
N LEU A 305 -184.06 -12.45 51.19
CA LEU A 305 -185.24 -13.31 51.17
C LEU A 305 -185.95 -13.33 52.54
N GLU A 306 -185.19 -13.32 53.64
CA GLU A 306 -185.75 -13.23 55.00
C GLU A 306 -186.54 -11.93 55.24
N LEU A 307 -186.06 -10.80 54.72
CA LEU A 307 -186.76 -9.51 54.82
C LEU A 307 -188.09 -9.48 54.05
N LYS A 308 -188.19 -10.19 52.92
CA LYS A 308 -189.41 -10.26 52.10
C LYS A 308 -190.51 -11.11 52.74
N VAL A 309 -190.15 -12.08 53.58
CA VAL A 309 -191.12 -12.92 54.31
C VAL A 309 -191.81 -12.12 55.43
N LEU A 310 -191.06 -11.27 56.14
CA LEU A 310 -191.58 -10.42 57.22
C LEU A 310 -192.56 -9.33 56.72
N GLU A 311 -192.39 -8.81 55.49
CA GLU A 311 -193.30 -7.82 54.91
C GLU A 311 -194.67 -8.41 54.50
N ILE A 312 -194.72 -9.69 54.12
CA ILE A 312 -195.96 -10.35 53.70
C ILE A 312 -196.84 -10.71 54.90
N GLU A 313 -196.25 -11.06 56.05
CA GLU A 313 -196.98 -11.37 57.28
C GLU A 313 -197.70 -10.14 57.89
N ALA A 314 -197.18 -8.93 57.67
CA ALA A 314 -197.76 -7.69 58.19
C ALA A 314 -199.00 -7.20 57.42
N MET A 315 -199.22 -7.64 56.18
CA MET A 315 -200.34 -7.18 55.34
C MET A 315 -201.64 -7.98 55.57
N LEU A 316 -201.57 -9.22 56.07
CA LEU A 316 -202.74 -10.08 56.28
C LEU A 316 -203.52 -9.80 57.57
N VAL A 317 -202.92 -9.12 58.56
CA VAL A 317 -203.56 -8.82 59.86
C VAL A 317 -204.44 -7.56 59.83
N LYS A 318 -204.29 -6.66 58.84
CA LYS A 318 -205.04 -5.39 58.78
C LYS A 318 -206.40 -5.44 58.06
N ALA A 319 -206.79 -6.57 57.46
CA ALA A 319 -208.04 -6.70 56.69
C ALA A 319 -209.23 -7.31 57.46
N ALA A 320 -209.05 -7.73 58.72
CA ALA A 320 -210.03 -8.54 59.45
C ALA A 320 -210.90 -7.81 60.52
N GLU A 321 -210.76 -6.49 60.76
CA GLU A 321 -211.37 -5.85 61.96
C GLU A 321 -212.24 -4.59 61.74
N LYS A 322 -213.06 -4.50 60.67
CA LYS A 322 -214.16 -3.49 60.62
C LYS A 322 -215.48 -4.00 60.00
N GLN A 323 -216.44 -4.32 60.89
CA GLN A 323 -217.92 -4.13 60.84
C GLN A 323 -218.87 -5.34 60.84
N ALA A 324 -219.40 -5.65 62.04
CA ALA A 324 -220.81 -5.83 62.44
C ALA A 324 -220.93 -5.15 63.84
N GLU A 325 -221.96 -4.42 64.31
CA GLU A 325 -223.41 -4.64 64.19
C GLU A 325 -224.27 -3.47 64.82
N THR A 326 -225.56 -3.38 64.46
CA THR A 326 -226.76 -2.78 65.17
C THR A 326 -227.28 -1.32 64.84
N PRO A 327 -228.56 -0.94 65.13
CA PRO A 327 -229.85 -1.50 64.62
C PRO A 327 -231.01 -0.46 64.33
N ALA A 328 -232.10 -0.96 63.71
CA ALA A 328 -233.54 -0.58 63.79
C ALA A 328 -234.13 0.83 63.44
N ALA A 329 -235.20 0.77 62.62
CA ALA A 329 -236.48 1.54 62.62
C ALA A 329 -236.73 2.72 61.62
N GLN A 330 -237.65 2.43 60.68
CA GLN A 330 -238.88 3.16 60.30
C GLN A 330 -238.90 4.31 59.24
N SER A 331 -239.87 4.12 58.33
CA SER A 331 -240.79 5.08 57.68
C SER A 331 -240.35 5.94 56.49
N ALA A 332 -241.04 5.69 55.37
CA ALA A 332 -241.81 6.63 54.55
C ALA A 332 -241.16 7.93 54.02
N ASP A 333 -240.82 7.86 52.71
CA ASP A 333 -241.44 8.65 51.63
C ASP A 333 -241.19 10.17 51.58
N LYS A 334 -240.33 10.61 50.66
CA LYS A 334 -240.73 11.24 49.37
C LYS A 334 -239.55 11.91 48.63
N ALA A 335 -239.67 11.84 47.29
CA ALA A 335 -238.87 12.46 46.22
C ALA A 335 -237.69 11.63 45.68
#